data_AF-A0AA44HJA6-F1
#
_entry.id   AF-A0AA44HJA6-F1
#
_cell.length_a   1.000
_cell.length_b   1.000
_cell.length_c   1.000
_cell.angle_alpha   90.00
_cell.angle_beta   90.00
_cell.angle_gamma   90.00
#
_symmetry.space_group_name_H-M   'P 1'
#
loop_
_entity.id
_entity.type
_entity.pdbx_description
1 polymer ?
#
loop_
_entity_poly.entity_id
_entity_poly.type
_entity_poly.pdbx_seq_one_letter_code
_entity_poly.pdbx_strand_id
1 'polypeptide(L)' 'MLSFKQDEIYTATEVVRNFSPIMEKLKKSESGKIVILKNNKFEAVMLNMKEFERLQNAMQLLENIYKNQKA' A
#
# COMPACT_ATOMS: atom_id res chain seq x y z
N MET A 1 9.68 10.19 -7.69
CA MET A 1 8.46 9.37 -7.86
C MET A 1 8.59 8.15 -6.96
N LEU A 2 7.54 7.67 -6.31
CA LEU A 2 7.62 6.41 -5.56
C LEU A 2 8.10 5.32 -6.51
N SER A 3 9.21 4.67 -6.20
CA SER A 3 9.74 3.56 -7.00
C SER A 3 9.01 2.29 -6.57
N PHE A 4 8.40 1.61 -7.55
CA PHE A 4 7.74 0.32 -7.37
C PHE A 4 8.58 -0.74 -8.04
N LYS A 5 8.72 -1.89 -7.38
CA LYS A 5 9.35 -3.05 -8.02
C LYS A 5 8.38 -3.68 -9.00
N GLN A 6 8.88 -4.29 -10.07
CA GLN A 6 8.03 -4.89 -11.10
C GLN A 6 7.10 -5.97 -10.55
N ASP A 7 7.53 -6.71 -9.53
CA ASP A 7 6.77 -7.76 -8.85
C ASP A 7 5.71 -7.24 -7.86
N GLU A 8 5.69 -5.92 -7.61
CA GLU A 8 4.64 -5.22 -6.85
C GLU A 8 3.53 -4.71 -7.78
N ILE A 9 3.69 -4.82 -9.10
CA ILE A 9 2.82 -4.19 -10.08
C ILE A 9 1.86 -5.23 -10.68
N TYR A 10 0.55 -4.97 -10.53
CA TYR A 10 -0.51 -5.85 -11.05
C TYR A 10 -1.57 -5.03 -11.77
N THR A 11 -2.09 -5.54 -12.88
CA THR A 11 -3.32 -5.00 -13.49
C THR A 11 -4.55 -5.34 -12.64
N ALA A 12 -5.61 -4.54 -12.74
CA ALA A 12 -6.87 -4.83 -12.07
C ALA A 12 -7.41 -6.24 -12.38
N THR A 13 -7.22 -6.72 -13.62
CA THR A 13 -7.64 -8.06 -14.04
C THR A 13 -6.80 -9.16 -13.37
N GLU A 14 -5.49 -8.97 -13.22
CA GLU A 14 -4.61 -9.91 -12.52
C GLU A 14 -4.95 -9.99 -11.03
N VAL A 15 -5.26 -8.85 -10.41
CA VAL A 15 -5.70 -8.82 -9.00
C VAL A 15 -6.95 -9.67 -8.80
N VAL A 16 -7.95 -9.55 -9.68
CA VAL A 16 -9.19 -10.33 -9.58
C VAL A 16 -8.93 -11.83 -9.82
N ARG A 17 -8.17 -12.17 -10.87
CA ARG A 17 -7.92 -13.57 -11.25
C ARG A 17 -7.02 -14.31 -10.24
N ASN A 18 -6.07 -13.59 -9.64
CA ASN A 18 -5.04 -14.16 -8.78
C ASN A 18 -5.14 -13.65 -7.34
N PHE A 19 -6.36 -13.31 -6.90
CA PHE A 19 -6.57 -12.63 -5.61
C PHE A 19 -5.94 -13.37 -4.43
N SER A 20 -6.26 -14.66 -4.23
CA SER A 20 -5.75 -15.42 -3.09
C SER A 20 -4.21 -15.57 -3.11
N PRO A 21 -3.57 -15.96 -4.23
CA PRO A 21 -2.10 -15.96 -4.33
C PRO A 21 -1.46 -14.60 -4.06
N ILE A 22 -2.06 -13.52 -4.57
CA ILE A 22 -1.58 -12.15 -4.34
C ILE A 22 -1.69 -11.78 -2.87
N MET A 23 -2.79 -12.13 -2.20
CA MET A 23 -3.00 -11.88 -0.78
C MET A 23 -1.95 -12.60 0.10
N GLU A 24 -1.63 -13.84 -0.23
CA GLU A 24 -0.57 -14.58 0.47
C GLU A 24 0.82 -13.99 0.24
N LYS A 25 1.11 -13.49 -0.97
CA LYS A 25 2.33 -12.73 -1.24
C LYS A 25 2.37 -11.43 -0.45
N LEU A 26 1.26 -10.70 -0.40
CA LEU A 26 1.14 -9.41 0.30
C LEU A 26 1.33 -9.53 1.82
N LYS A 27 0.90 -10.65 2.42
CA LYS A 27 1.16 -10.96 3.84
C LYS A 27 2.63 -11.23 4.13
N LYS A 28 3.35 -11.84 3.18
CA LYS A 28 4.75 -12.27 3.32
C LYS A 28 5.74 -11.19 2.86
N SER A 29 5.31 -10.23 2.06
CA SER A 29 6.18 -9.20 1.52
C SER A 29 6.63 -8.23 2.60
N GLU A 30 7.92 -7.90 2.59
CA GLU A 30 8.51 -6.92 3.51
C GLU A 30 7.94 -5.52 3.28
N SER A 31 7.62 -5.17 2.02
CA SER A 31 6.99 -3.90 1.68
C SER A 31 5.50 -3.85 2.00
N GLY A 32 4.86 -5.01 2.19
CA GLY A 32 3.44 -5.16 2.51
C GLY A 32 2.48 -4.46 1.56
N LYS A 33 2.89 -4.21 0.31
CA LYS A 33 2.12 -3.44 -0.69
C LYS A 33 2.15 -4.07 -2.08
N ILE A 34 1.10 -3.79 -2.86
CA ILE A 34 1.08 -3.91 -4.32
C ILE A 34 0.45 -2.67 -4.93
N VAL A 35 0.75 -2.40 -6.20
CA VAL A 35 0.18 -1.32 -6.99
C VAL A 35 -0.69 -1.88 -8.09
N ILE A 36 -1.86 -1.28 -8.25
CA ILE A 36 -2.89 -1.70 -9.21
C ILE A 36 -2.87 -0.74 -10.40
N LEU A 37 -2.67 -1.29 -11.61
CA LEU A 37 -2.87 -0.57 -12.86
C LEU A 37 -4.24 -0.83 -13.46
N LYS A 38 -4.81 0.22 -14.03
CA LYS A 38 -5.96 0.16 -14.93
C LYS A 38 -5.70 1.11 -16.09
N ASN A 39 -5.98 0.70 -17.32
CA ASN A 39 -5.81 1.55 -18.51
C ASN A 39 -4.42 2.22 -18.59
N ASN A 40 -3.36 1.46 -18.29
CA ASN A 40 -1.96 1.90 -18.26
C ASN A 40 -1.64 3.04 -17.26
N LYS A 41 -2.49 3.23 -16.25
CA LYS A 41 -2.28 4.21 -15.18
C LYS A 41 -2.23 3.50 -13.84
N PHE A 42 -1.34 3.97 -12.96
CA PHE A 42 -1.34 3.57 -11.55
C PHE A 42 -2.56 4.20 -10.87
N GLU A 43 -3.52 3.36 -10.46
CA GLU A 43 -4.79 3.83 -9.91
C GLU A 43 -4.87 3.69 -8.39
N ALA A 44 -4.29 2.62 -7.85
CA ALA A 44 -4.44 2.30 -6.42
C ALA A 44 -3.25 1.52 -5.87
N VAL A 45 -3.13 1.51 -4.54
CA VAL A 45 -2.21 0.65 -3.79
C VAL A 45 -3.05 -0.21 -2.86
N MET A 46 -2.78 -1.51 -2.81
CA MET A 46 -3.31 -2.40 -1.78
C MET A 46 -2.21 -2.66 -0.77
N LEU A 47 -2.52 -2.45 0.51
CA LEU A 47 -1.63 -2.71 1.63
C LEU A 47 -2.15 -3.89 2.44
N ASN A 48 -1.26 -4.66 3.04
CA ASN A 48 -1.68 -5.52 4.14
C ASN A 48 -2.12 -4.67 5.35
N MET A 49 -2.90 -5.28 6.23
CA MET A 49 -3.49 -4.57 7.38
C MET A 49 -2.41 -3.96 8.29
N LYS A 50 -1.33 -4.69 8.53
CA LYS A 50 -0.23 -4.24 9.41
C LYS A 50 0.43 -2.96 8.89
N GLU A 51 0.70 -2.88 7.58
CA GLU A 51 1.29 -1.70 6.98
C GLU A 51 0.32 -0.52 6.95
N PHE A 52 -0.97 -0.78 6.71
CA PHE A 52 -2.00 0.25 6.81
C PHE A 52 -2.07 0.86 8.22
N GLU A 53 -2.14 0.02 9.25
CA GLU A 53 -2.14 0.46 10.66
C GLU A 53 -0.87 1.23 11.02
N ARG A 54 0.30 0.74 10.59
CA ARG A 54 1.59 1.42 10.81
C ARG A 54 1.58 2.84 10.25
N LEU A 55 1.07 3.01 9.03
CA LEU A 55 0.97 4.32 8.39
C LEU A 55 -0.06 5.23 9.09
N GLN A 56 -1.21 4.68 9.50
CA GLN A 56 -2.24 5.43 10.23
C GLN A 56 -1.69 5.94 11.57
N ASN A 57 -0.99 5.09 12.33
CA ASN A 57 -0.38 5.46 13.60
C ASN A 57 0.71 6.53 13.42
N ALA A 58 1.53 6.42 12.38
CA ALA A 58 2.54 7.43 12.05
C ALA A 58 1.89 8.78 11.74
N MET A 59 0.78 8.79 10.98
CA MET A 59 0.05 10.02 10.65
C MET A 59 -0.52 10.69 11.90
N GLN A 60 -1.15 9.92 12.79
CA GLN A 60 -1.69 10.43 14.06
C GLN A 60 -0.58 11.06 14.93
N LEU A 61 0.59 10.42 15.00
CA LEU A 61 1.73 10.96 15.75
C LEU A 61 2.18 12.31 15.17
N LEU A 62 2.30 12.41 13.84
CA LEU A 62 2.69 13.64 13.15
C LEU A 62 1.66 14.77 13.37
N GLU A 63 0.38 14.45 13.30
CA GLU A 63 -0.68 15.43 13.58
C GLU A 63 -0.61 15.95 15.02
N ASN A 64 -0.35 15.08 16.00
CA ASN A 64 -0.22 15.47 17.39
C ASN A 64 1.00 16.37 17.60
N ILE A 65 2.15 16.04 17.00
CA ILE A 65 3.35 16.87 17.05
C ILE A 65 3.05 18.26 16.46
N TYR A 66 2.38 18.32 15.31
CA TYR A 66 2.07 19.58 14.64
C TYR A 66 1.07 20.44 15.42
N LYS A 67 0.06 19.83 16.05
CA LYS A 67 -0.88 20.55 16.93
C LYS A 67 -0.17 21.15 18.15
N ASN A 68 0.73 20.39 18.77
CA ASN A 68 1.50 20.85 19.93
C ASN A 68 2.53 21.94 19.59
N GLN A 69 2.98 22.04 18.34
CA GLN A 69 3.86 23.13 17.87
C GLN A 69 3.11 24.43 17.56
N LYS A 70 1.79 24.39 17.40
CA LYS A 70 0.93 25.56 17.16
C LYS A 70 0.26 26.12 18.42
N ALA A 71 0.41 25.43 19.55
CA ALA A 71 -0.16 25.80 20.85
C ALA A 71 0.83 26.62 21.68
#